data_AF-A0AAV7T1U7-F1
#
_entry.id   AF-A0AAV7T1U7-F1
#
_cell.length_a   1.000
_cell.length_b   1.000
_cell.length_c   1.000
_cell.angle_alpha   90.00
_cell.angle_beta   90.00
_cell.angle_gamma   90.00
#
_symmetry.space_group_name_H-M   'P 1'
#
loop_
_entity.id
_entity.type
_entity.pdbx_description
1 polymer ?
#
loop_
_entity_poly.entity_id
_entity_poly.type
_entity_poly.pdbx_seq_one_letter_code
_entity_poly.pdbx_strand_id
1 'polypeptide(L)'
;MAASGLPKVHKNETDPPFRPIVSTVGSITEPLSKYVETFLKMRVVQLPAYIKDTGHIISTLEGASFNPDIEFLVTMDIEALYTNIPQHEAWQAVRQMFDKEGMTDHLLFVLDCLKIVLESNFFEFDGETYQQKKGVSMGAACAPSVANIYVGLFEQTHIYNEIAPFYENIRLWSRIDSGGKDKNLKDLRH
;
A
#
# COMPACT_ATOMS: atom_id res chain seq x y z
N MET A 1 22.30 -0.10 2.45
CA MET A 1 21.12 0.44 1.73
C MET A 1 21.43 1.89 1.42
N ALA A 2 21.21 2.36 0.20
CA ALA A 2 21.46 3.75 -0.18
C ALA A 2 20.14 4.52 -0.30
N ALA A 3 20.08 5.73 0.23
CA ALA A 3 18.98 6.65 0.02
C ALA A 3 19.23 7.52 -1.22
N SER A 4 18.20 7.66 -2.06
CA SER A 4 18.18 8.57 -3.22
C SER A 4 16.86 9.31 -3.26
N GLY A 5 16.77 10.44 -3.96
CA GLY A 5 15.55 11.22 -4.08
C GLY A 5 15.12 11.37 -5.54
N LEU A 6 13.87 11.04 -5.86
CA LEU A 6 13.28 11.41 -7.16
C LEU A 6 12.46 12.69 -7.04
N PRO A 7 12.82 13.79 -7.73
CA PRO A 7 12.05 15.03 -7.69
C PRO A 7 10.73 14.88 -8.44
N LYS A 8 9.62 15.31 -7.84
CA LYS A 8 8.31 15.38 -8.51
C LYS A 8 8.15 16.68 -9.28
N VAL A 9 8.90 16.82 -10.38
CA VAL A 9 8.91 18.02 -11.27
C VAL A 9 7.52 18.43 -11.77
N HIS A 10 6.61 17.47 -11.94
CA HIS A 10 5.22 17.73 -12.35
C HIS A 10 4.33 18.36 -11.25
N LYS A 11 4.80 18.45 -10.01
CA LYS A 11 4.07 19.12 -8.92
C LYS A 11 4.51 20.58 -8.73
N ASN A 12 5.79 20.87 -8.97
CA ASN A 12 6.36 22.20 -8.91
C ASN A 12 7.66 22.20 -9.72
N GLU A 13 7.78 23.10 -10.70
CA GLU A 13 8.95 23.19 -11.57
C GLU A 13 10.15 23.88 -10.91
N THR A 14 9.89 24.73 -9.90
CA THR A 14 10.90 25.57 -9.23
C THR A 14 11.43 24.95 -7.94
N ASP A 15 10.60 24.20 -7.21
CA ASP A 15 10.98 23.45 -6.01
C ASP A 15 10.19 22.14 -5.91
N PRO A 16 10.58 21.11 -6.69
CA PRO A 16 9.84 19.87 -6.76
C PRO A 16 9.95 19.06 -5.46
N PRO A 17 8.82 18.65 -4.83
CA PRO A 17 8.87 17.81 -3.66
C PRO A 17 9.56 16.48 -3.99
N PHE A 18 10.53 16.09 -3.15
CA PHE A 18 11.28 14.87 -3.33
C PHE A 18 10.52 13.63 -2.85
N ARG A 19 10.65 12.54 -3.58
CA ARG A 19 10.28 11.20 -3.11
C ARG A 19 11.57 10.49 -2.66
N PRO A 20 11.83 10.35 -1.35
CA PRO A 20 12.96 9.56 -0.89
C PRO A 20 12.73 8.09 -1.27
N ILE A 21 13.76 7.44 -1.77
CA ILE A 21 13.78 6.02 -2.14
C ILE A 21 14.96 5.39 -1.43
N VAL A 22 14.67 4.48 -0.52
CA VAL A 22 15.68 3.62 0.10
C VAL A 22 15.68 2.30 -0.66
N SER A 23 16.77 2.00 -1.36
CA SER A 23 16.93 0.69 -1.97
C SER A 23 17.30 -0.33 -0.90
N THR A 24 16.46 -1.34 -0.71
CA THR A 24 16.73 -2.48 0.19
C THR A 24 17.34 -3.67 -0.55
N VAL A 25 17.68 -3.54 -1.84
CA VAL A 25 18.34 -4.60 -2.61
C VAL A 25 19.73 -4.88 -2.03
N GLY A 26 20.04 -6.15 -1.79
CA GLY A 26 21.26 -6.59 -1.13
C GLY A 26 21.29 -6.35 0.38
N SER A 27 20.18 -5.93 1.00
CA SER A 27 20.12 -5.73 2.45
C SER A 27 19.86 -7.03 3.22
N ILE A 28 20.24 -7.03 4.49
CA ILE A 28 20.03 -8.16 5.42
C ILE A 28 18.53 -8.53 5.53
N THR A 29 17.64 -7.54 5.40
CA THR A 29 16.19 -7.74 5.50
C THR A 29 15.53 -8.08 4.16
N GLU A 30 16.24 -8.05 3.03
CA GLU A 30 15.67 -8.36 1.72
C GLU A 30 15.08 -9.78 1.63
N PRO A 31 15.80 -10.86 2.07
CA PRO A 31 15.25 -12.21 2.00
C PRO A 31 14.01 -12.36 2.89
N LEU A 32 14.03 -11.77 4.09
CA LEU A 32 12.88 -11.76 5.00
C LEU A 32 11.69 -11.03 4.37
N SER A 33 11.92 -9.88 3.74
CA SER A 33 10.86 -9.12 3.08
C SER A 33 10.23 -9.90 1.93
N LYS A 34 11.05 -10.59 1.11
CA LYS A 34 10.53 -11.48 0.06
C LYS A 34 9.76 -12.67 0.63
N TYR A 35 10.25 -13.24 1.73
CA TYR A 35 9.56 -14.34 2.40
C TYR A 35 8.20 -13.91 2.94
N VAL A 36 8.11 -12.77 3.64
CA VAL A 36 6.84 -12.23 4.13
C VAL A 36 5.88 -11.93 2.97
N GLU A 37 6.39 -11.38 1.87
CA GLU A 37 5.58 -11.05 0.69
C GLU A 37 4.84 -12.26 0.10
N THR A 38 5.42 -13.47 0.13
CA THR A 38 4.73 -14.67 -0.40
C THR A 38 3.44 -14.98 0.35
N PHE A 39 3.36 -14.64 1.64
CA PHE A 39 2.16 -14.83 2.45
C PHE A 39 1.18 -13.68 2.28
N LEU A 40 1.67 -12.44 2.32
CA LEU A 40 0.80 -11.26 2.27
C LEU A 40 0.10 -11.12 0.92
N LYS A 41 0.78 -11.44 -0.18
CA LYS A 41 0.23 -11.34 -1.52
C LYS A 41 -1.05 -12.17 -1.71
N MET A 42 -1.12 -13.34 -1.07
CA MET A 42 -2.30 -14.21 -1.12
C MET A 42 -3.52 -13.57 -0.42
N ARG A 43 -3.30 -12.68 0.55
CA ARG A 43 -4.36 -11.91 1.22
C ARG A 43 -4.75 -10.66 0.48
N VAL A 44 -3.78 -9.97 -0.10
CA VAL A 44 -4.03 -8.72 -0.83
C VAL A 44 -5.03 -8.95 -1.96
N VAL A 45 -4.90 -10.06 -2.71
CA VAL A 45 -5.83 -10.39 -3.80
C VAL A 45 -7.25 -10.74 -3.33
N GLN A 46 -7.45 -10.96 -2.04
CA GLN A 46 -8.77 -11.25 -1.43
C GLN A 46 -9.45 -9.97 -0.91
N LEU A 47 -8.76 -8.82 -0.93
CA LEU A 47 -9.35 -7.55 -0.49
C LEU A 47 -10.45 -7.12 -1.47
N PRO A 48 -11.62 -6.64 -0.98
CA PRO A 48 -12.73 -6.26 -1.87
C PRO A 48 -12.38 -5.15 -2.86
N ALA A 49 -11.53 -4.20 -2.46
CA ALA A 49 -11.10 -3.09 -3.30
C ALA A 49 -9.96 -3.44 -4.27
N TYR A 50 -9.44 -4.68 -4.24
CA TYR A 50 -8.23 -5.03 -5.00
C TYR A 50 -8.45 -4.97 -6.51
N ILE A 51 -7.66 -4.13 -7.18
CA ILE A 51 -7.55 -4.11 -8.64
C ILE A 51 -6.20 -4.68 -9.04
N LYS A 52 -6.23 -5.69 -9.92
CA LYS A 52 -5.03 -6.35 -10.43
C LYS A 52 -4.23 -5.46 -11.39
N ASP A 53 -4.90 -4.87 -12.37
CA ASP A 53 -4.30 -4.11 -13.46
C ASP A 53 -5.34 -3.18 -14.12
N THR A 54 -4.87 -2.38 -15.07
CA THR A 54 -5.70 -1.42 -15.81
C THR A 54 -6.84 -2.11 -16.59
N GLY A 55 -6.62 -3.32 -17.09
CA GLY A 55 -7.67 -4.08 -17.78
C GLY A 55 -8.79 -4.48 -16.83
N HIS A 56 -8.45 -4.91 -15.62
CA HIS A 56 -9.42 -5.29 -14.60
C HIS A 56 -10.36 -4.13 -14.21
N ILE A 57 -9.82 -2.91 -14.04
CA ILE A 57 -10.68 -1.76 -13.72
C ILE A 57 -11.58 -1.36 -14.89
N ILE A 58 -11.06 -1.37 -16.12
CA ILE A 58 -11.88 -1.09 -17.32
C ILE A 58 -13.04 -2.08 -17.40
N SER A 59 -12.76 -3.38 -17.27
CA SER A 59 -13.82 -4.40 -17.30
C SER A 59 -14.83 -4.25 -16.15
N THR A 60 -14.39 -3.79 -14.97
CA THR A 60 -15.27 -3.57 -13.81
C THR A 60 -16.21 -2.39 -14.07
N LEU A 61 -15.70 -1.31 -14.67
CA LEU A 61 -16.49 -0.12 -15.01
C LEU A 61 -17.46 -0.39 -16.17
N GLU A 62 -17.02 -1.07 -17.23
CA GLU A 62 -17.87 -1.43 -18.38
C GLU A 62 -18.97 -2.43 -18.00
N GLY A 63 -18.72 -3.30 -17.01
CA GLY A 63 -19.71 -4.25 -16.50
C GLY A 63 -20.74 -3.62 -15.56
N ALA A 64 -20.52 -2.39 -15.10
CA ALA A 64 -21.42 -1.67 -14.22
C ALA A 64 -22.30 -0.69 -15.03
N SER A 65 -23.57 -0.58 -14.62
CA SER A 65 -24.48 0.45 -15.15
C SER A 65 -24.56 1.59 -14.15
N PHE A 66 -24.34 2.81 -14.64
CA PHE A 66 -24.37 4.03 -13.85
C PHE A 66 -25.44 5.00 -14.36
N ASN A 67 -26.09 5.72 -13.45
CA ASN A 67 -26.98 6.83 -13.78
C ASN A 67 -26.18 8.15 -13.81
N PRO A 68 -25.87 8.70 -14.98
CA PRO A 68 -25.03 9.90 -15.11
C PRO A 68 -25.65 11.17 -14.51
N ASP A 69 -26.95 11.18 -14.24
CA ASP A 69 -27.63 12.35 -13.66
C ASP A 69 -27.40 12.49 -12.15
N ILE A 70 -27.06 11.40 -11.46
CA ILE A 70 -26.95 11.35 -9.99
C ILE A 70 -25.69 10.63 -9.48
N GLU A 71 -25.02 9.83 -10.31
CA GLU A 71 -23.79 9.11 -9.95
C GLU A 71 -22.59 9.75 -10.64
N PHE A 72 -21.53 9.98 -9.86
CA PHE A 72 -20.32 10.66 -10.31
C PHE A 72 -19.09 9.82 -9.95
N LEU A 73 -18.08 9.86 -10.83
CA LEU A 73 -16.77 9.29 -10.53
C LEU A 73 -15.99 10.22 -9.61
N VAL A 74 -15.55 9.69 -8.47
CA VAL A 74 -14.70 10.40 -7.51
C VAL A 74 -13.37 9.68 -7.39
N THR A 75 -12.26 10.43 -7.52
CA THR A 75 -10.91 9.90 -7.31
C THR A 75 -10.31 10.47 -6.04
N MET A 76 -9.65 9.62 -5.25
CA MET A 76 -8.91 10.02 -4.05
C MET A 76 -7.46 9.52 -4.13
N ASP A 77 -6.53 10.34 -3.68
CA ASP A 77 -5.10 10.02 -3.63
C ASP A 77 -4.61 10.11 -2.19
N ILE A 78 -4.02 9.04 -1.66
CA ILE A 78 -3.45 9.03 -0.31
C ILE A 78 -2.06 9.63 -0.36
N GLU A 79 -1.90 10.80 0.27
CA GLU A 79 -0.62 11.49 0.25
C GLU A 79 0.45 10.72 1.05
N ALA A 80 1.53 10.39 0.34
CA ALA A 80 2.75 9.82 0.91
C ALA A 80 2.48 8.58 1.79
N LEU A 81 1.57 7.70 1.31
CA LEU A 81 1.08 6.51 2.01
C LEU A 81 2.19 5.74 2.73
N TYR A 82 3.18 5.22 2.00
CA TYR A 82 4.25 4.40 2.59
C TYR A 82 4.99 5.08 3.73
N THR A 83 5.33 6.36 3.59
CA THR A 83 6.06 7.12 4.64
C THR A 83 5.19 7.49 5.83
N ASN A 84 3.87 7.47 5.67
CA ASN A 84 2.93 7.87 6.70
C ASN A 84 2.33 6.71 7.50
N ILE A 85 2.37 5.48 6.97
CA ILE A 85 1.91 4.29 7.70
C ILE A 85 2.72 4.10 8.99
N PRO A 86 2.10 4.11 10.18
CA PRO A 86 2.79 3.79 11.43
C PRO A 86 3.19 2.31 11.45
N GLN A 87 4.44 2.01 11.81
CA GLN A 87 4.98 0.63 11.75
C GLN A 87 4.20 -0.36 12.62
N HIS A 88 3.82 0.07 13.84
CA HIS A 88 3.04 -0.77 14.74
C HIS A 88 1.64 -1.06 14.17
N GLU A 89 0.95 -0.04 13.65
CA GLU A 89 -0.38 -0.22 13.07
C GLU A 89 -0.32 -1.06 11.78
N ALA A 90 0.73 -0.94 10.98
CA ALA A 90 0.96 -1.80 9.83
C ALA A 90 1.06 -3.28 10.23
N TRP A 91 1.85 -3.57 11.26
CA TRP A 91 1.99 -4.90 11.81
C TRP A 91 0.66 -5.42 12.38
N GLN A 92 -0.08 -4.58 13.11
CA GLN A 92 -1.39 -4.91 13.65
C GLN A 92 -2.42 -5.19 12.55
N ALA A 93 -2.45 -4.39 11.49
CA ALA A 93 -3.35 -4.60 10.36
C ALA A 93 -3.07 -5.93 9.65
N VAL A 94 -1.80 -6.28 9.47
CA VAL A 94 -1.42 -7.60 8.96
C VAL A 94 -1.87 -8.71 9.90
N ARG A 95 -1.63 -8.59 11.21
CA ARG A 95 -2.10 -9.59 12.17
C ARG A 95 -3.62 -9.79 12.10
N GLN A 96 -4.40 -8.70 12.11
CA GLN A 96 -5.86 -8.74 12.05
C GLN A 96 -6.38 -9.43 10.78
N MET A 97 -5.68 -9.29 9.66
CA MET A 97 -6.03 -9.96 8.40
C MET A 97 -6.09 -11.49 8.53
N PHE A 98 -5.33 -12.08 9.47
CA PHE A 98 -5.27 -13.51 9.69
C PHE A 98 -6.02 -13.99 10.95
N ASP A 99 -6.61 -13.08 11.75
CA ASP A 99 -7.24 -13.44 13.02
C ASP A 99 -8.35 -14.51 12.87
N LYS A 100 -9.07 -14.50 11.74
CA LYS A 100 -10.18 -15.43 11.47
C LYS A 100 -9.75 -16.89 11.28
N GLU A 101 -8.48 -17.13 10.96
CA GLU A 101 -7.95 -18.48 10.65
C GLU A 101 -7.22 -19.11 11.83
N GLY A 102 -7.08 -18.37 12.93
CA GLY A 102 -6.28 -18.76 14.07
C GLY A 102 -4.79 -18.48 13.89
N MET A 103 -4.12 -18.12 14.98
CA MET A 103 -2.68 -17.83 14.99
C MET A 103 -1.89 -19.13 15.13
N THR A 104 -1.32 -19.61 14.03
CA THR A 104 -0.37 -20.73 14.03
C THR A 104 1.04 -20.25 14.38
N ASP A 105 1.90 -21.14 14.86
CA ASP A 105 3.32 -20.83 15.13
C ASP A 105 4.03 -20.28 13.88
N HIS A 106 3.67 -20.81 12.71
CA HIS A 106 4.20 -20.36 11.44
C HIS A 106 3.78 -18.92 11.11
N LEU A 107 2.52 -18.56 11.36
CA LEU A 107 2.04 -17.20 11.16
C LEU A 107 2.67 -16.22 12.16
N LEU A 108 2.84 -16.62 13.42
CA LEU A 108 3.55 -15.83 14.41
C LEU A 108 4.99 -15.54 13.95
N PHE A 109 5.68 -16.54 13.41
CA PHE A 109 7.00 -16.37 12.82
C PHE A 109 7.00 -15.39 11.63
N VAL A 110 6.00 -15.45 10.75
CA VAL A 110 5.84 -14.48 9.64
C VAL A 110 5.62 -13.06 10.17
N LEU A 111 4.81 -12.90 11.23
CA LEU A 111 4.59 -11.61 11.88
C LEU A 111 5.86 -11.07 12.55
N ASP A 112 6.68 -11.93 13.15
CA ASP A 112 7.97 -11.55 13.71
C ASP A 112 8.94 -11.11 12.60
N CYS A 113 8.97 -11.84 11.48
CA CYS A 113 9.75 -11.44 10.30
C CYS A 113 9.30 -10.07 9.77
N LEU A 114 7.99 -9.84 9.67
CA LEU A 114 7.44 -8.55 9.25
C LEU A 114 7.87 -7.43 10.19
N LYS A 115 7.80 -7.65 11.51
CA LYS A 115 8.24 -6.68 12.50
C LYS A 115 9.71 -6.30 12.31
N ILE A 116 10.58 -7.29 12.10
CA ILE A 116 12.00 -7.06 11.80
C ILE A 116 12.15 -6.22 10.52
N VAL A 117 11.44 -6.55 9.45
CA VAL A 117 11.50 -5.81 8.18
C VAL A 117 11.07 -4.35 8.33
N LEU A 118 10.02 -4.10 9.12
CA LEU A 118 9.50 -2.75 9.38
C LEU A 118 10.46 -1.93 10.26
N GLU A 119 10.99 -2.51 11.32
CA GLU A 119 11.79 -1.79 12.33
C GLU A 119 13.28 -1.71 11.97
N SER A 120 13.80 -2.62 11.13
CA SER A 120 15.23 -2.73 10.80
C SER A 120 15.58 -2.12 9.45
N ASN A 121 14.91 -1.02 9.07
CA ASN A 121 15.30 -0.27 7.89
C ASN A 121 16.37 0.77 8.22
N PHE A 122 17.62 0.44 7.86
CA PHE A 122 18.79 1.32 8.00
C PHE A 122 19.31 1.73 6.63
N PHE A 123 19.61 3.01 6.43
CA PHE A 123 20.14 3.51 5.17
C PHE A 123 21.24 4.53 5.39
N GLU A 124 22.14 4.64 4.41
CA GLU A 124 23.21 5.62 4.41
C GLU A 124 22.82 6.84 3.59
N PHE A 125 23.12 8.02 4.12
CA PHE A 125 22.99 9.30 3.43
C PHE A 125 24.15 10.21 3.88
N ASP A 126 24.89 10.76 2.92
CA ASP A 126 26.05 11.64 3.18
C ASP A 126 27.09 11.05 4.16
N GLY A 127 27.37 9.75 4.03
CA GLY A 127 28.32 9.02 4.89
C GLY A 127 27.81 8.69 6.29
N GLU A 128 26.60 9.15 6.65
CA GLU A 128 25.97 8.89 7.94
C GLU A 128 24.90 7.79 7.82
N THR A 129 24.78 6.97 8.86
CA THR A 129 23.79 5.89 8.91
C THR A 129 22.54 6.33 9.67
N TYR A 130 21.38 6.17 9.04
CA TYR A 130 20.08 6.52 9.59
C TYR A 130 19.18 5.29 9.72
N GLN A 131 18.26 5.33 10.69
CA GLN A 131 17.21 4.34 10.85
C GLN A 131 15.84 4.98 10.56
N GLN A 132 15.06 4.37 9.68
CA GLN A 132 13.68 4.80 9.45
C GLN A 132 12.80 4.43 10.66
N LYS A 133 12.30 5.42 11.40
CA LYS A 133 11.42 5.23 12.57
C LYS A 133 9.92 5.27 12.25
N LYS A 134 9.56 5.75 11.06
CA LYS A 134 8.16 5.89 10.60
C LYS A 134 8.05 5.48 9.14
N GLY A 135 6.92 4.86 8.81
CA GLY A 135 6.63 4.41 7.46
C GLY A 135 7.11 3.00 7.21
N VAL A 136 6.63 2.48 6.09
CA VAL A 136 7.10 1.25 5.46
C VAL A 136 8.14 1.64 4.42
N SER A 137 9.27 0.94 4.42
CA SER A 137 10.33 1.19 3.45
C SER A 137 9.85 0.85 2.04
N MET A 138 9.80 1.84 1.15
CA MET A 138 9.34 1.67 -0.23
C MET A 138 10.18 0.66 -1.03
N GLY A 139 11.42 0.37 -0.63
CA GLY A 139 12.26 -0.63 -1.28
C GLY A 139 11.95 -2.07 -0.87
N ALA A 140 11.30 -2.28 0.27
CA ALA A 140 11.00 -3.60 0.79
C ALA A 140 10.01 -4.33 -0.13
N ALA A 141 10.29 -5.60 -0.45
CA ALA A 141 9.47 -6.41 -1.33
C ALA A 141 8.02 -6.54 -0.84
N CYS A 142 7.81 -6.62 0.48
CA CYS A 142 6.49 -6.71 1.10
C CYS A 142 5.78 -5.36 1.28
N ALA A 143 6.42 -4.23 0.96
CA ALA A 143 5.84 -2.91 1.23
C ALA A 143 4.49 -2.68 0.53
N PRO A 144 4.31 -3.01 -0.77
CA PRO A 144 3.03 -2.84 -1.44
C PRO A 144 1.91 -3.66 -0.76
N SER A 145 2.20 -4.90 -0.36
CA SER A 145 1.21 -5.75 0.29
C SER A 145 0.83 -5.25 1.67
N VAL A 146 1.80 -4.78 2.46
CA VAL A 146 1.55 -4.15 3.78
C VAL A 146 0.67 -2.90 3.61
N ALA A 147 0.96 -2.05 2.63
CA ALA A 147 0.18 -0.85 2.37
C ALA A 147 -1.26 -1.19 1.95
N ASN A 148 -1.45 -2.18 1.08
CA ASN A 148 -2.77 -2.64 0.67
C ASN A 148 -3.58 -3.22 1.83
N ILE A 149 -2.95 -4.00 2.70
CA ILE A 149 -3.63 -4.56 3.88
C ILE A 149 -4.02 -3.44 4.86
N TYR A 150 -3.12 -2.48 5.11
CA TYR A 150 -3.39 -1.34 6.00
C TYR A 150 -4.57 -0.50 5.50
N VAL A 151 -4.59 -0.13 4.22
CA VAL A 151 -5.73 0.62 3.63
C VAL A 151 -6.98 -0.26 3.54
N GLY A 152 -6.82 -1.57 3.31
CA GLY A 152 -7.94 -2.52 3.31
C GLY A 152 -8.70 -2.56 4.64
N LEU A 153 -7.99 -2.44 5.77
CA LEU A 153 -8.61 -2.36 7.09
C LEU A 153 -9.37 -1.04 7.28
N PHE A 154 -8.83 0.08 6.78
CA PHE A 154 -9.54 1.35 6.74
C PHE A 154 -10.83 1.26 5.91
N GLU A 155 -10.78 0.60 4.74
CA GLU A 155 -11.95 0.42 3.88
C GLU A 155 -13.01 -0.47 4.55
N GLN A 156 -12.61 -1.53 5.23
CA GLN A 156 -13.56 -2.38 5.98
C GLN A 156 -14.36 -1.59 7.01
N THR A 157 -13.75 -0.57 7.61
CA THR A 157 -14.37 0.22 8.68
C THR A 157 -15.17 1.41 8.17
N HIS A 158 -14.76 2.03 7.06
CA HIS A 158 -15.31 3.30 6.58
C HIS A 158 -16.05 3.22 5.24
N ILE A 159 -15.80 2.18 4.45
CA ILE A 159 -16.37 2.01 3.11
C ILE A 159 -17.35 0.85 3.07
N TYR A 160 -16.98 -0.31 3.62
CA TYR A 160 -17.79 -1.53 3.56
C TYR A 160 -18.65 -1.78 4.79
N ASN A 161 -18.63 -0.86 5.75
CA ASN A 161 -19.42 -0.96 6.98
C ASN A 161 -20.78 -0.26 6.79
N GLU A 162 -21.88 -0.98 7.00
CA GLU A 162 -23.25 -0.47 6.79
C GLU A 162 -23.58 0.76 7.64
N ILE A 163 -22.92 0.93 8.79
CA ILE A 163 -23.11 2.12 9.65
C ILE A 163 -22.25 3.32 9.21
N ALA A 164 -21.39 3.17 8.21
CA ALA A 164 -20.53 4.25 7.75
C ALA A 164 -21.36 5.34 7.04
N PRO A 165 -21.06 6.63 7.24
CA PRO A 165 -21.90 7.74 6.76
C PRO A 165 -22.19 7.76 5.25
N PHE A 166 -21.31 7.14 4.44
CA PHE A 166 -21.41 7.15 2.99
C PHE A 166 -21.70 5.79 2.38
N TYR A 167 -21.94 4.75 3.20
CA TYR A 167 -22.09 3.37 2.71
C TYR A 167 -23.15 3.26 1.61
N GLU A 168 -24.35 3.81 1.84
CA GLU A 168 -25.46 3.78 0.88
C GLU A 168 -25.20 4.62 -0.38
N ASN A 169 -24.26 5.57 -0.32
CA ASN A 169 -23.93 6.46 -1.43
C ASN A 169 -22.78 5.92 -2.31
N ILE A 170 -22.14 4.80 -1.92
CA ILE A 170 -21.02 4.24 -2.65
C ILE A 170 -21.53 3.09 -3.52
N ARG A 171 -21.65 3.35 -4.83
CA ARG A 171 -22.05 2.33 -5.81
C ARG A 171 -20.96 1.32 -6.09
N LEU A 172 -19.72 1.79 -6.27
CA LEU A 172 -18.55 1.00 -6.59
C LEU A 172 -17.33 1.62 -5.90
N TRP A 173 -16.52 0.78 -5.26
CA TRP A 173 -15.26 1.18 -4.64
C TRP A 173 -14.13 0.28 -5.12
N SER A 174 -13.00 0.88 -5.48
CA SER A 174 -11.83 0.15 -5.96
C SER A 174 -10.56 0.94 -5.63
N ARG A 175 -9.47 0.23 -5.34
CA ARG A 175 -8.17 0.80 -5.03
C ARG A 175 -7.13 0.34 -6.04
N ILE A 176 -6.35 1.31 -6.50
CA ILE A 176 -5.25 1.09 -7.42
C ILE A 176 -3.95 1.42 -6.68
N ASP A 177 -3.06 0.45 -6.59
CA ASP A 177 -1.72 0.67 -6.03
C ASP A 177 -0.71 0.92 -7.17
N SER A 178 -0.27 2.17 -7.29
CA SER A 178 0.75 2.58 -8.27
C SER A 178 2.18 2.18 -7.87
N GLY A 179 2.37 1.48 -6.75
CA GLY A 179 3.65 0.93 -6.30
C GLY A 179 4.21 -0.17 -7.21
N GLY A 180 3.37 -0.80 -8.04
CA GLY A 180 3.75 -1.86 -8.95
C GLY A 180 3.79 -1.43 -10.42
N LYS A 181 4.96 -0.94 -10.89
CA LYS A 181 5.43 -0.87 -12.30
C LYS A 181 4.50 -0.40 -13.44
N ASP A 182 3.24 -0.04 -13.22
CA ASP A 182 2.34 0.34 -14.31
C ASP A 182 2.18 1.86 -14.36
N LYS A 183 2.72 2.46 -15.42
CA LYS A 183 2.85 3.92 -15.60
C LYS A 183 1.66 4.55 -16.32
N ASN A 184 0.63 3.77 -16.67
CA ASN A 184 -0.40 4.20 -17.64
C ASN A 184 -1.67 4.82 -17.02
N LEU A 185 -1.73 5.01 -15.70
CA LEU A 185 -2.94 5.48 -15.02
C LEU A 185 -3.06 7.01 -14.86
N LYS A 186 -2.17 7.79 -15.48
CA LYS A 186 -2.24 9.26 -15.43
C LYS A 186 -3.32 9.86 -16.32
N ASP A 187 -3.90 9.08 -17.23
CA ASP A 187 -4.79 9.58 -18.29
C ASP A 187 -6.29 9.55 -17.94
N LEU A 188 -6.67 9.14 -16.73
CA LEU A 188 -8.07 9.12 -16.26
C LEU A 188 -8.45 10.37 -15.44
N ARG A 189 -7.59 11.38 -15.37
CA ARG A 189 -7.91 12.68 -14.76
C ARG A 189 -8.42 13.62 -15.85
N HIS A 190 -9.72 13.55 -16.15
CA HIS A 190 -10.43 14.56 -16.90
C HIS A 190 -11.39 15.31 -15.99
#